data_AF-B4KS43-F1
#
_entry.id   AF-B4KS43-F1
#
_cell.length_a   1.000
_cell.length_b   1.000
_cell.length_c   1.000
_cell.angle_alpha   90.00
_cell.angle_beta   90.00
_cell.angle_gamma   90.00
#
_symmetry.space_group_name_H-M   'P 1'
#
loop_
_entity.id
_entity.type
_entity.pdbx_description
1 polymer ?
#
loop_
_entity_poly.entity_id
_entity_poly.type
_entity_poly.pdbx_seq_one_letter_code
_entity_poly.pdbx_strand_id
1 'polypeptide(L)'
;MPSSLNSLMNRRDCLGSSGSRNSALNLVLSRIRGEVEEAHVYSIIIRQNRMRELYERDMELVRLEMNQLRATQVVNRNRFRSTPLGMVPIAVRYINQIPG
;
A
#
# COMPACT_ATOMS: atom_id res chain seq x y z
N MET A 1 -11.53 -15.90 -13.95
CA MET A 1 -12.76 -15.95 -14.78
C MET A 1 -13.97 -15.85 -13.85
N PRO A 2 -14.61 -14.67 -13.72
CA PRO A 2 -15.76 -14.45 -12.81
C PRO A 2 -17.12 -14.76 -13.48
N SER A 3 -17.15 -15.64 -14.47
CA SER A 3 -18.33 -15.89 -15.32
C SER A 3 -19.43 -16.74 -14.66
N SER A 4 -19.14 -17.42 -13.55
CA SER A 4 -20.10 -18.27 -12.84
C SER A 4 -21.12 -17.49 -12.00
N LEU A 5 -20.72 -16.35 -11.42
CA LEU A 5 -21.61 -15.51 -10.60
C LEU A 5 -22.63 -14.73 -11.44
N ASN A 6 -22.19 -14.16 -12.57
CA ASN A 6 -23.09 -13.43 -13.49
C ASN A 6 -24.13 -14.36 -14.14
N SER A 7 -23.76 -15.61 -14.41
CA SER A 7 -24.67 -16.62 -14.99
C SER A 7 -25.79 -17.03 -14.01
N LEU A 8 -25.50 -17.05 -12.70
CA LEU A 8 -26.49 -17.31 -11.66
C LEU A 8 -27.44 -16.12 -11.42
N MET A 9 -26.99 -14.89 -11.65
CA MET A 9 -27.87 -13.70 -11.56
C MET A 9 -28.85 -13.62 -12.74
N ASN A 10 -28.39 -13.88 -13.97
CA ASN A 10 -29.24 -13.79 -15.16
C ASN A 10 -30.39 -14.81 -15.21
N ARG A 11 -30.28 -15.95 -14.52
CA ARG A 11 -31.38 -16.94 -14.46
C ARG A 11 -32.53 -16.50 -13.55
N ARG A 12 -32.33 -15.49 -12.71
CA ARG A 12 -33.35 -15.01 -11.77
C ARG A 12 -34.37 -14.06 -12.44
N ASP A 13 -34.05 -13.56 -13.63
CA ASP A 13 -34.86 -12.57 -14.36
C ASP A 13 -35.81 -13.18 -15.41
N CYS A 14 -35.87 -14.52 -15.56
CA CYS A 14 -36.56 -15.16 -16.69
C CYS A 14 -37.98 -15.68 -16.42
N LEU A 15 -38.55 -15.52 -15.23
CA LEU A 15 -39.92 -16.00 -14.93
C LEU A 15 -40.76 -14.89 -14.31
N GLY A 16 -41.35 -14.06 -15.16
CA GLY A 16 -42.20 -12.94 -14.73
C GLY A 16 -43.13 -12.42 -15.82
N SER A 17 -43.69 -13.28 -16.66
CA SER A 17 -44.87 -12.95 -17.46
C SER A 17 -46.06 -13.73 -16.92
N SER A 18 -47.09 -13.00 -16.48
CA SER A 18 -48.37 -13.44 -15.91
C SER A 18 -48.46 -13.42 -14.38
N GLY A 19 -49.28 -12.49 -13.87
CA GLY A 19 -49.88 -12.57 -12.54
C GLY A 19 -49.33 -11.56 -11.53
N SER A 20 -50.08 -10.49 -11.32
CA SER A 20 -50.04 -9.66 -10.12
C SER A 20 -49.93 -10.51 -8.85
N ARG A 21 -48.76 -10.54 -8.20
CA ARG A 21 -48.48 -10.84 -6.77
C ARG A 21 -46.99 -11.14 -6.57
N ASN A 22 -46.21 -10.11 -6.21
CA ASN A 22 -45.00 -10.16 -5.37
C ASN A 22 -44.33 -8.75 -5.23
N SER A 23 -45.10 -7.67 -5.36
CA SER A 23 -44.57 -6.29 -5.30
C SER A 23 -43.93 -5.95 -3.95
N ALA A 24 -44.48 -6.46 -2.83
CA ALA A 24 -43.93 -6.23 -1.50
C ALA A 24 -42.58 -6.95 -1.30
N LEU A 25 -42.45 -8.19 -1.77
CA LEU A 25 -41.20 -8.95 -1.68
C LEU A 25 -40.12 -8.31 -2.55
N ASN A 26 -40.46 -7.91 -3.78
CA ASN A 26 -39.53 -7.19 -4.66
C ASN A 26 -39.12 -5.82 -4.10
N LEU A 27 -40.02 -5.11 -3.41
CA LEU A 27 -39.71 -3.85 -2.74
C LEU A 27 -38.77 -4.04 -1.55
N VAL A 28 -38.94 -5.12 -0.77
CA VAL A 28 -38.05 -5.45 0.35
C VAL A 28 -36.68 -5.89 -0.17
N LEU A 29 -36.65 -6.75 -1.18
CA LEU A 29 -35.42 -7.23 -1.80
C LEU A 29 -34.64 -6.12 -2.52
N SER A 30 -35.32 -5.13 -3.12
CA SER A 30 -34.65 -4.01 -3.77
C SER A 30 -33.94 -3.09 -2.76
N ARG A 31 -34.53 -2.89 -1.57
CA ARG A 31 -33.88 -2.15 -0.47
C ARG A 31 -32.65 -2.89 0.07
N ILE A 32 -32.79 -4.18 0.35
CA ILE A 32 -31.67 -5.01 0.79
C ILE A 32 -30.55 -4.99 -0.26
N ARG A 33 -30.90 -5.05 -1.54
CA ARG A 33 -29.92 -4.94 -2.63
C ARG A 33 -29.17 -3.59 -2.59
N GLY A 34 -29.90 -2.49 -2.43
CA GLY A 34 -29.29 -1.16 -2.30
C GLY A 34 -28.33 -1.07 -1.11
N GLU A 35 -28.75 -1.54 0.05
CA GLU A 35 -27.91 -1.57 1.27
C GLU A 35 -26.65 -2.42 1.09
N VAL A 36 -26.75 -3.56 0.41
CA VAL A 36 -25.59 -4.42 0.11
C VAL A 36 -24.62 -3.76 -0.87
N GLU A 37 -25.14 -3.10 -1.91
CA GLU A 37 -24.32 -2.36 -2.89
C GLU A 37 -23.60 -1.19 -2.21
N GLU A 38 -24.30 -0.41 -1.36
CA GLU A 38 -23.71 0.68 -0.58
C GLU A 38 -22.65 0.19 0.41
N ALA A 39 -22.94 -0.88 1.16
CA ALA A 39 -21.99 -1.49 2.09
C ALA A 39 -20.73 -1.99 1.35
N HIS A 40 -20.90 -2.53 0.14
CA HIS A 40 -19.77 -2.95 -0.68
C HIS A 40 -18.91 -1.76 -1.11
N VAL A 41 -19.51 -0.68 -1.61
CA VAL A 41 -18.79 0.55 -1.97
C VAL A 41 -18.05 1.12 -0.77
N TYR A 42 -18.72 1.21 0.38
CA TYR A 42 -18.11 1.68 1.63
C TYR A 42 -16.92 0.81 2.07
N SER A 43 -17.04 -0.52 1.94
CA SER A 43 -15.94 -1.43 2.26
C SER A 43 -14.71 -1.23 1.37
N ILE A 44 -14.91 -0.90 0.09
CA ILE A 44 -13.83 -0.59 -0.85
C ILE A 44 -13.14 0.72 -0.43
N ILE A 45 -13.91 1.76 -0.09
CA ILE A 45 -13.38 3.05 0.35
C ILE A 45 -12.54 2.89 1.62
N ILE A 46 -13.05 2.17 2.63
CA ILE A 46 -12.29 1.88 3.86
C ILE A 46 -10.99 1.17 3.53
N ARG A 47 -11.04 0.15 2.67
CA ARG A 47 -9.84 -0.60 2.29
C ARG A 47 -8.82 0.28 1.61
N GLN A 48 -9.25 1.15 0.69
CA GLN A 48 -8.37 2.09 -0.01
C GLN A 48 -7.73 3.10 0.95
N ASN A 49 -8.50 3.64 1.90
CA ASN A 49 -7.99 4.56 2.91
C ASN A 49 -6.96 3.87 3.82
N ARG A 50 -7.25 2.65 4.28
CA ARG A 50 -6.31 1.87 5.10
C ARG A 50 -5.02 1.57 4.35
N MET A 51 -5.10 1.23 3.06
CA MET A 51 -3.91 1.01 2.22
C MET A 51 -3.10 2.29 2.08
N ARG A 52 -3.75 3.44 1.85
CA ARG A 52 -3.10 4.75 1.76
C ARG A 52 -2.32 5.06 3.05
N GLU A 53 -2.97 4.93 4.21
CA GLU A 53 -2.32 5.18 5.50
C GLU A 53 -1.09 4.29 5.74
N LEU A 54 -1.14 3.03 5.31
CA LEU A 54 0.01 2.12 5.42
C LEU A 54 1.18 2.62 4.57
N TYR A 55 0.93 3.00 3.31
CA TYR A 55 1.97 3.54 2.43
C TYR A 55 2.53 4.87 2.92
N GLU A 56 1.71 5.74 3.49
CA GLU A 56 2.16 7.01 4.07
C GLU A 56 3.11 6.77 5.25
N ARG A 57 2.76 5.85 6.15
CA ARG A 57 3.64 5.45 7.27
C ARG A 57 4.96 4.83 6.77
N ASP A 58 4.90 3.93 5.80
CA ASP A 58 6.09 3.32 5.22
C ASP A 58 7.01 4.35 4.57
N MET A 59 6.43 5.32 3.85
CA MET A 59 7.18 6.43 3.26
C MET A 59 7.86 7.31 4.31
N GLU A 60 7.19 7.61 5.42
CA GLU A 60 7.78 8.37 6.52
C GLU A 60 8.96 7.63 7.15
N LEU A 61 8.83 6.32 7.37
CA LEU A 61 9.92 5.47 7.88
C LEU A 61 11.12 5.48 6.94
N VAL A 62 10.92 5.24 5.64
CA VAL A 62 12.00 5.28 4.64
C VAL A 62 12.66 6.66 4.61
N ARG A 63 11.88 7.74 4.72
CA ARG A 63 12.42 9.11 4.77
C ARG A 63 13.32 9.32 5.99
N LEU A 64 12.92 8.80 7.16
CA LEU A 64 13.71 8.88 8.38
C LEU A 64 15.01 8.07 8.27
N GLU A 65 14.94 6.84 7.77
CA GLU A 65 16.13 6.00 7.53
C GLU A 65 17.12 6.68 6.57
N MET A 66 16.63 7.25 5.47
CA MET A 66 17.49 7.97 4.52
C MET A 66 18.13 9.21 5.13
N ASN A 67 17.42 9.93 6.00
CA ASN A 67 17.98 11.08 6.71
C ASN A 67 19.08 10.65 7.70
N GLN A 68 18.90 9.53 8.41
CA GLN A 68 19.94 8.96 9.28
C GLN A 68 21.17 8.49 8.48
N LEU A 69 20.95 7.86 7.33
CA LEU A 69 22.03 7.46 6.42
C LEU A 69 22.79 8.67 5.86
N ARG A 70 22.10 9.75 5.51
CA ARG A 70 22.77 11.00 5.07
C ARG A 70 23.60 11.61 6.19
N ALA A 71 23.09 11.67 7.42
CA ALA A 71 23.85 12.17 8.56
C ALA A 71 25.13 11.35 8.79
N THR A 72 25.03 10.01 8.70
CA THR A 72 26.20 9.13 8.84
C THR A 72 27.16 9.24 7.64
N GLN A 73 26.68 9.41 6.41
CA GLN A 73 27.54 9.64 5.23
C GLN A 73 28.28 10.99 5.27
N VAL A 74 27.64 12.05 5.78
CA VAL A 74 28.28 13.38 5.90
C VAL A 74 29.35 13.37 7.00
N VAL A 75 29.14 12.62 8.09
CA VAL A 75 30.13 12.46 9.17
C VAL A 75 31.25 11.49 8.77
N ASN A 76 30.93 10.46 7.98
CA ASN A 76 31.88 9.46 7.54
C ASN A 76 32.57 9.88 6.23
N ARG A 77 33.33 10.98 6.29
CA ARG A 77 34.20 11.46 5.21
C ARG A 77 35.44 10.57 5.07
N ASN A 78 35.27 9.25 5.13
CA ASN A 78 36.32 8.29 4.85
C ASN A 78 36.73 8.46 3.38
N ARG A 79 37.86 9.12 3.17
CA ARG A 79 38.49 9.14 1.86
C ARG A 79 39.08 7.75 1.65
N PHE A 80 38.77 7.10 0.54
CA PHE A 80 39.38 5.82 0.16
C PHE A 80 40.27 6.04 -1.05
N ARG A 81 41.35 5.27 -1.16
CA ARG A 81 42.22 5.24 -2.34
C ARG A 81 42.17 3.86 -2.96
N SER A 82 42.04 3.78 -4.29
CA SER A 82 42.18 2.50 -4.97
C SER A 82 43.65 2.10 -5.00
N THR A 83 43.91 0.83 -4.69
CA THR A 83 45.20 0.18 -4.81
C THR A 83 45.06 -1.05 -5.70
N PRO A 84 46.15 -1.59 -6.27
CA PRO A 84 46.09 -2.81 -7.09
C PRO A 84 45.52 -4.05 -6.36
N LEU A 85 45.45 -4.02 -5.03
CA LEU A 85 44.91 -5.08 -4.18
C LEU A 85 43.48 -4.80 -3.68
N GLY A 86 42.89 -3.65 -4.06
CA GLY A 86 41.54 -3.24 -3.64
C GLY A 86 41.45 -1.81 -3.09
N MET A 87 40.30 -1.47 -2.53
CA MET A 87 40.01 -0.16 -1.93
C MET A 87 40.49 -0.11 -0.47
N VAL A 88 41.31 0.89 -0.10
CA VAL A 88 41.85 1.04 1.26
C VAL A 88 41.46 2.43 1.83
N PRO A 89 41.04 2.53 3.11
CA PRO A 89 40.78 3.82 3.74
C PRO A 89 42.07 4.65 3.82
N ILE A 90 42.00 5.92 3.43
CA ILE A 90 43.07 6.89 3.62
C ILE A 90 43.10 7.23 5.12
N ALA A 91 44.07 6.64 5.82
CA ALA A 91 44.34 7.01 7.20
C ALA A 91 44.63 8.52 7.27
N VAL A 92 43.75 9.28 7.94
CA VAL A 92 44.06 10.66 8.34
C VAL A 92 45.17 10.54 9.38
N ARG A 93 46.42 10.69 8.96
CA ARG A 93 47.55 10.75 9.87
C ARG A 93 47.38 12.00 10.73
N TYR A 94 47.04 11.85 12.01
CA TYR A 94 47.59 12.74 13.02
C TYR A 94 49.10 12.47 13.02
N ILE A 95 49.83 13.21 12.18
CA ILE A 95 51.29 13.23 12.23
C ILE A 95 51.62 13.94 13.55
N ASN A 96 51.99 13.15 14.56
CA ASN A 96 52.81 13.52 15.72
C ASN A 96 52.88 15.02 16.05
N GLN A 97 52.09 15.46 17.02
CA GLN A 97 52.47 16.58 17.89
C GLN A 97 52.35 16.10 19.34
N ILE A 98 53.36 15.36 19.80
CA ILE A 98 53.69 15.30 21.23
C ILE A 98 54.56 16.54 21.48
N PRO A 99 54.13 17.51 22.30
CA PRO A 99 54.98 18.61 22.71
C PRO A 99 55.83 18.18 23.92
N GLY A 100 57.14 18.47 23.88
CA GLY A 100 58.01 18.55 25.06
C GLY A 100 58.40 17.22 25.70
#